data_AF-A0AA82N1D4-F1
#
_entry.id   AF-A0AA82N1D4-F1
#
_cell.length_a   1.000
_cell.length_b   1.000
_cell.length_c   1.000
_cell.angle_alpha   90.00
_cell.angle_beta   90.00
_cell.angle_gamma   90.00
#
_symmetry.space_group_name_H-M   'P 1'
#
loop_
_entity.id
_entity.type
_entity.pdbx_description
1 polymer ?
#
loop_
_entity_poly.entity_id
_entity_poly.type
_entity_poly.pdbx_seq_one_letter_code
_entity_poly.pdbx_strand_id
1 'polypeptide(L)'
;MINAFSSLLPKKQINSDIFLNDHAKCNGCVTRIAVWDTGIDPTAAGLQITPDGNRKIVDMIDASGSGDVKMKYKRFIDQKHRIIETLTGRKVEIPSHWNPPDGIIRIGVKPASELFPKLLMQRLRGENRDNFWRPCIKRIAANLAYDLTEAEEYLNQNLMSNHNGNKSNFRKLVESGSTELSNKPNLINQNLGTVSPQTNSSVNKHSEQKSSSEFKQDKSSLSPSTAKVQLKNAARCLEESLILLDQHYSPLEIIYDCFVFHDGNEWVACIDTSPYNPNTKLSDLPLLRDYTVNHQYASFGEQTQLYYTVKIFDNGKLLQIVTNNSSHGTHVAAIASAYFPNHHSETSSPSSGTVTNSTMLCDRDGVAPGAQIVSIKISDSRLGPMETGISLLRAVSY
;
A
#
# COMPACT_ATOMS: atom_id res chain seq x y z
N MET A 1 -32.37 8.31 29.29
CA MET A 1 -31.06 7.85 28.80
C MET A 1 -30.17 9.08 28.65
N ILE A 2 -29.13 9.20 29.47
CA ILE A 2 -28.11 10.25 29.29
C ILE A 2 -27.46 9.96 27.93
N ASN A 3 -27.57 10.90 27.00
CA ASN A 3 -27.17 10.74 25.61
C ASN A 3 -25.65 10.48 25.55
N ALA A 4 -25.24 9.21 25.37
CA ALA A 4 -23.85 8.76 25.52
C ALA A 4 -22.87 9.49 24.58
N PHE A 5 -23.36 10.00 23.45
CA PHE A 5 -22.55 10.80 22.52
C PHE A 5 -22.31 12.22 23.02
N SER A 6 -23.28 12.85 23.69
CA SER A 6 -23.12 14.20 24.24
C SER A 6 -22.04 14.27 25.33
N SER A 7 -21.78 13.14 26.02
CA SER A 7 -20.72 13.04 27.03
C SER A 7 -19.32 12.79 26.46
N LEU A 8 -19.20 12.45 25.17
CA LEU A 8 -17.90 12.18 24.55
C LEU A 8 -17.15 13.47 24.19
N LEU A 9 -17.89 14.52 23.83
CA LEU A 9 -17.36 15.85 23.56
C LEU A 9 -17.50 16.69 24.82
N PRO A 10 -16.46 17.40 25.28
CA PRO A 10 -16.48 18.11 26.56
C PRO A 10 -17.34 19.39 26.56
N LYS A 11 -18.41 19.46 25.75
CA LYS A 11 -19.24 20.67 25.54
C LYS A 11 -19.86 21.18 26.84
N LYS A 12 -20.49 20.26 27.60
CA LYS A 12 -21.12 20.58 28.89
C LYS A 12 -20.10 21.03 29.92
N GLN A 13 -18.94 20.39 29.95
CA GLN A 13 -17.87 20.70 30.91
C GLN A 13 -17.26 22.08 30.64
N ILE A 14 -17.21 22.51 29.38
CA ILE A 14 -16.70 23.84 28.99
C ILE A 14 -17.83 24.87 28.78
N ASN A 15 -19.10 24.50 29.04
CA ASN A 15 -20.30 25.31 28.83
C ASN A 15 -20.47 25.85 27.39
N SER A 16 -19.91 25.19 26.38
CA SER A 16 -20.03 25.66 24.99
C SER A 16 -21.44 25.46 24.43
N ASP A 17 -22.17 24.47 24.92
CA ASP A 17 -23.58 24.23 24.61
C ASP A 17 -24.47 25.35 25.14
N ILE A 18 -24.28 25.76 26.39
CA ILE A 18 -24.98 26.91 26.99
C ILE A 18 -24.68 28.18 26.21
N PHE A 19 -23.39 28.44 25.94
CA PHE A 19 -22.97 29.62 25.19
C PHE A 19 -23.59 29.68 23.79
N LEU A 20 -23.62 28.58 23.04
CA LEU A 20 -24.23 28.54 21.71
C LEU A 20 -25.76 28.68 21.77
N ASN A 21 -26.42 28.17 22.81
CA ASN A 21 -27.86 28.37 22.99
C ASN A 21 -28.21 29.85 23.23
N ASP A 22 -27.43 30.52 24.07
CA ASP A 22 -27.63 31.95 24.38
C ASP A 22 -27.16 32.87 23.24
N HIS A 23 -26.19 32.40 22.44
CA HIS A 23 -25.57 33.16 21.36
C HIS A 23 -25.49 32.34 20.07
N ALA A 24 -26.65 31.97 19.50
CA ALA A 24 -26.75 31.10 18.32
C ALA A 24 -25.93 31.59 17.10
N LYS A 25 -25.68 32.90 16.97
CA LYS A 25 -24.85 33.48 15.90
C LYS A 25 -23.34 33.32 16.13
N CYS A 26 -22.91 33.01 17.35
CA CYS A 26 -21.51 32.85 17.74
C CYS A 26 -21.01 31.42 17.53
N ASN A 27 -21.36 30.80 16.40
CA ASN A 27 -20.97 29.42 16.07
C ASN A 27 -19.58 29.30 15.42
N GLY A 28 -18.85 30.42 15.26
CA GLY A 28 -17.53 30.46 14.62
C GLY A 28 -17.54 30.68 13.10
N CYS A 29 -18.65 31.10 12.48
CA CYS A 29 -18.76 31.28 11.02
C CYS A 29 -17.74 32.22 10.37
N VAL A 30 -17.13 33.12 11.14
CA VAL A 30 -16.06 34.04 10.68
C VAL A 30 -14.66 33.58 11.08
N THR A 31 -14.53 32.37 11.64
CA THR A 31 -13.29 31.83 12.18
C THR A 31 -12.75 30.71 11.29
N ARG A 32 -11.43 30.74 11.03
CA ARG A 32 -10.68 29.63 10.45
C ARG A 32 -9.76 29.02 11.50
N ILE A 33 -9.75 27.70 11.59
CA ILE A 33 -8.93 26.93 12.53
C ILE A 33 -7.89 26.16 11.74
N ALA A 34 -6.61 26.41 12.00
CA ALA A 34 -5.54 25.57 11.47
C ALA A 34 -5.33 24.38 12.42
N VAL A 35 -5.54 23.16 11.93
CA VAL A 35 -5.35 21.93 12.71
C VAL A 35 -3.98 21.36 12.38
N TRP A 36 -3.04 21.50 13.31
CA TRP A 36 -1.67 21.02 13.20
C TRP A 36 -1.56 19.67 13.91
N ASP A 37 -1.70 18.59 13.15
CA ASP A 37 -1.80 17.25 13.73
C ASP A 37 -1.36 16.17 12.71
N THR A 38 -1.95 14.97 12.76
CA THR A 38 -1.63 13.85 11.87
C THR A 38 -2.25 13.96 10.47
N GLY A 39 -2.86 15.09 10.13
CA GLY A 39 -3.72 15.27 8.96
C GLY A 39 -5.16 14.84 9.22
N ILE A 40 -6.08 15.31 8.36
CA ILE A 40 -7.51 15.07 8.46
C ILE A 40 -7.95 14.17 7.30
N ASP A 41 -8.88 13.27 7.55
CA ASP A 41 -9.58 12.51 6.53
C ASP A 41 -10.61 13.42 5.81
N PRO A 42 -10.45 13.69 4.50
CA PRO A 42 -11.35 14.58 3.77
C PRO A 42 -12.78 14.04 3.63
N THR A 43 -13.02 12.75 3.92
CA THR A 43 -14.31 12.07 3.82
C THR A 43 -15.11 12.07 5.12
N ALA A 44 -14.54 12.56 6.22
CA ALA A 44 -15.20 12.57 7.51
C ALA A 44 -16.55 13.31 7.45
N ALA A 45 -17.65 12.62 7.80
CA ALA A 45 -19.01 13.10 7.56
C ALA A 45 -19.32 14.46 8.23
N GLY A 46 -18.84 14.68 9.46
CA GLY A 46 -18.99 15.95 10.17
C GLY A 46 -18.09 17.07 9.65
N LEU A 47 -17.18 16.78 8.72
CA LEU A 47 -16.20 17.72 8.20
C LEU A 47 -16.42 18.07 6.72
N GLN A 48 -17.66 17.99 6.24
CA GLN A 48 -18.00 18.29 4.85
C GLN A 48 -18.36 19.77 4.66
N ILE A 49 -19.38 20.26 5.37
CA ILE A 49 -19.90 21.61 5.22
C ILE A 49 -20.06 22.33 6.56
N THR A 50 -20.15 23.65 6.52
CA THR A 50 -20.58 24.51 7.64
C THR A 50 -22.12 24.71 7.59
N PRO A 51 -22.76 25.20 8.68
CA PRO A 51 -24.19 25.50 8.72
C PRO A 51 -24.71 26.45 7.64
N ASP A 52 -23.86 27.33 7.11
CA ASP A 52 -24.14 28.25 6.00
C ASP A 52 -23.85 27.63 4.61
N GLY A 53 -23.51 26.34 4.55
CA GLY A 53 -23.33 25.57 3.32
C GLY A 53 -21.94 25.68 2.68
N ASN A 54 -21.02 26.42 3.29
CA ASN A 54 -19.64 26.52 2.81
C ASN A 54 -18.85 25.23 3.07
N ARG A 55 -17.77 24.99 2.31
CA ARG A 55 -16.88 23.85 2.58
C ARG A 55 -16.24 24.00 3.95
N LYS A 56 -16.25 22.91 4.74
CA LYS A 56 -15.65 22.88 6.07
C LYS A 56 -14.13 22.93 6.03
N ILE A 57 -13.49 22.00 5.32
CA ILE A 57 -12.04 21.97 5.13
C ILE A 57 -11.72 22.76 3.87
N VAL A 58 -11.16 23.95 4.03
CA VAL A 58 -10.86 24.86 2.91
C VAL A 58 -9.51 24.56 2.28
N ASP A 59 -8.60 23.95 3.02
CA ASP A 59 -7.27 23.63 2.54
C ASP A 59 -6.62 22.46 3.31
N MET A 60 -5.71 21.75 2.65
CA MET A 60 -4.97 20.62 3.21
C MET A 60 -3.53 20.64 2.69
N ILE A 61 -2.55 20.51 3.59
CA ILE A 61 -1.13 20.44 3.24
C ILE A 61 -0.41 19.39 4.09
N ASP A 62 0.59 18.72 3.49
CA ASP A 62 1.56 17.91 4.21
C ASP A 62 2.83 18.71 4.51
N ALA A 63 2.92 19.27 5.71
CA ALA A 63 4.09 20.03 6.12
C ALA A 63 5.30 19.12 6.43
N SER A 64 5.11 17.81 6.62
CA SER A 64 6.21 16.87 6.87
C SER A 64 7.10 16.63 5.64
N GLY A 65 6.58 16.86 4.45
CA GLY A 65 7.22 16.50 3.18
C GLY A 65 7.21 15.00 2.88
N SER A 66 6.57 14.18 3.71
CA SER A 66 6.41 12.76 3.44
C SER A 66 5.60 12.51 2.17
N GLY A 67 4.71 13.42 1.78
CA GLY A 67 3.92 13.41 0.56
C GLY A 67 4.60 14.00 -0.67
N ASP A 68 5.80 14.58 -0.54
CA ASP A 68 6.47 15.29 -1.63
C ASP A 68 6.95 14.29 -2.70
N VAL A 69 6.64 14.59 -3.97
CA VAL A 69 7.01 13.84 -5.17
C VAL A 69 7.67 14.79 -6.16
N LYS A 70 8.97 14.58 -6.40
CA LYS A 70 9.74 15.37 -7.36
C LYS A 70 9.37 14.94 -8.79
N MET A 71 8.67 15.80 -9.52
CA MET A 71 8.19 15.53 -10.88
C MET A 71 9.28 15.82 -11.92
N LYS A 72 10.38 15.07 -11.86
CA LYS A 72 11.62 15.35 -12.61
C LYS A 72 11.56 14.95 -14.08
N TYR A 73 10.85 13.87 -14.40
CA TYR A 73 10.93 13.27 -15.73
C TYR A 73 9.80 13.78 -16.60
N LYS A 74 10.13 14.32 -17.77
CA LYS A 74 9.14 14.72 -18.78
C LYS A 74 9.02 13.64 -19.85
N ARG A 75 7.81 13.43 -20.36
CA ARG A 75 7.52 12.65 -21.56
C ARG A 75 6.60 13.45 -22.46
N PHE A 76 6.83 13.34 -23.77
CA PHE A 76 5.88 13.81 -24.77
C PHE A 76 4.85 12.70 -25.01
N ILE A 77 3.58 13.06 -25.09
CA ILE A 77 2.52 12.13 -25.46
C ILE A 77 2.51 12.02 -26.99
N ASP A 78 2.94 10.88 -27.52
CA ASP A 78 2.71 10.55 -28.94
C ASP A 78 1.21 10.34 -29.17
N GLN A 79 0.58 11.22 -29.94
CA GLN A 79 -0.86 11.16 -30.20
C GLN A 79 -1.31 9.89 -30.93
N LYS A 80 -0.41 9.21 -31.65
CA LYS A 80 -0.73 8.00 -32.41
C LYS A 80 -0.73 6.74 -31.54
N HIS A 81 0.29 6.56 -30.71
CA HIS A 81 0.44 5.35 -29.90
C HIS A 81 0.03 5.55 -28.42
N ARG A 82 0.15 6.78 -27.88
CA ARG A 82 -0.14 7.18 -26.50
C ARG A 82 0.43 6.27 -25.40
N ILE A 83 1.40 5.41 -25.71
CA ILE A 83 2.04 4.52 -24.74
C ILE A 83 3.32 5.16 -24.23
N ILE A 84 3.50 5.16 -22.91
CA ILE A 84 4.73 5.59 -22.25
C ILE A 84 5.23 4.51 -21.28
N GLU A 85 6.54 4.50 -21.05
CA GLU A 85 7.15 3.73 -19.98
C GLU A 85 7.24 4.59 -18.71
N THR A 86 6.67 4.11 -17.62
CA THR A 86 6.70 4.78 -16.32
C THR A 86 8.03 4.55 -15.59
N LEU A 87 8.23 5.21 -14.46
CA LEU A 87 9.48 5.09 -13.70
C LEU A 87 9.57 3.76 -12.93
N THR A 88 8.44 3.09 -12.72
CA THR A 88 8.40 1.69 -12.24
C THR A 88 8.63 0.66 -13.35
N GLY A 89 8.85 1.09 -14.61
CA GLY A 89 9.10 0.21 -15.75
C GLY A 89 7.85 -0.37 -16.41
N ARG A 90 6.64 0.07 -16.01
CA ARG A 90 5.39 -0.36 -16.65
C ARG A 90 5.16 0.40 -17.94
N LYS A 91 4.62 -0.28 -18.96
CA LYS A 91 4.08 0.37 -20.15
C LYS A 91 2.61 0.69 -19.91
N VAL A 92 2.25 1.97 -19.94
CA VAL A 92 0.88 2.44 -19.73
C VAL A 92 0.40 3.23 -20.94
N GLU A 93 -0.87 3.06 -21.28
CA GLU A 93 -1.55 3.86 -22.29
C GLU A 93 -2.11 5.12 -21.63
N ILE A 94 -1.68 6.29 -22.10
CA ILE A 94 -2.14 7.59 -21.61
C ILE A 94 -3.58 7.83 -22.09
N PRO A 95 -4.54 8.05 -21.17
CA PRO A 95 -5.95 8.19 -21.51
C PRO A 95 -6.18 9.28 -22.55
N SER A 96 -7.09 9.05 -23.52
CA SER A 96 -7.36 9.98 -24.62
C SER A 96 -7.88 11.35 -24.19
N HIS A 97 -8.41 11.47 -22.97
CA HIS A 97 -8.87 12.73 -22.39
C HIS A 97 -7.75 13.55 -21.73
N TRP A 98 -6.53 13.02 -21.62
CA TRP A 98 -5.35 13.76 -21.11
C TRP A 98 -4.65 14.48 -22.26
N ASN A 99 -5.08 15.69 -22.57
CA ASN A 99 -4.57 16.46 -23.71
C ASN A 99 -3.90 17.76 -23.25
N PRO A 100 -2.72 17.70 -22.61
CA PRO A 100 -1.98 18.91 -22.27
C PRO A 100 -1.67 19.73 -23.52
N PRO A 101 -1.85 21.07 -23.50
CA PRO A 101 -1.60 21.91 -24.68
C PRO A 101 -0.17 21.86 -25.20
N ASP A 102 0.81 21.66 -24.31
CA ASP A 102 2.22 21.51 -24.68
C ASP A 102 2.59 20.05 -25.04
N GLY A 103 1.65 19.10 -24.92
CA GLY A 103 1.87 17.68 -25.15
C GLY A 103 2.76 16.99 -24.10
N ILE A 104 3.12 17.68 -23.01
CA ILE A 104 4.09 17.19 -22.02
C ILE A 104 3.39 16.69 -20.77
N ILE A 105 3.78 15.50 -20.32
CA ILE A 105 3.45 14.95 -19.01
C ILE A 105 4.70 14.77 -18.16
N ARG A 106 4.61 15.09 -16.87
CA ARG A 106 5.66 14.85 -15.89
C ARG A 106 5.36 13.60 -15.10
N ILE A 107 6.41 12.85 -14.77
CA ILE A 107 6.34 11.57 -14.08
C ILE A 107 7.19 11.62 -12.83
N GLY A 108 6.64 11.12 -11.73
CA GLY A 108 7.30 10.90 -10.46
C GLY A 108 6.92 9.53 -9.89
N VAL A 109 7.55 9.15 -8.78
CA VAL A 109 7.23 7.91 -8.06
C VAL A 109 7.05 8.19 -6.59
N LYS A 110 6.15 7.45 -5.95
CA LYS A 110 5.95 7.53 -4.51
C LYS A 110 5.70 6.17 -3.88
N PRO A 111 6.60 5.69 -2.99
CA PRO A 111 6.35 4.49 -2.21
C PRO A 111 5.21 4.72 -1.20
N ALA A 112 4.30 3.75 -1.08
CA ALA A 112 3.23 3.82 -0.10
C ALA A 112 3.76 3.80 1.34
N SER A 113 4.94 3.23 1.59
CA SER A 113 5.57 3.24 2.92
C SER A 113 5.92 4.64 3.42
N GLU A 114 6.06 5.61 2.52
CA GLU A 114 6.29 7.02 2.86
C GLU A 114 4.98 7.78 3.10
N LEU A 115 3.84 7.25 2.63
CA LEU A 115 2.53 7.91 2.72
C LEU A 115 1.63 7.31 3.82
N PHE A 116 1.64 6.00 3.96
CA PHE A 116 0.63 5.26 4.71
C PHE A 116 0.99 5.21 6.21
N PRO A 117 -0.02 5.20 7.10
CA PRO A 117 0.19 4.88 8.50
C PRO A 117 0.92 3.55 8.68
N LYS A 118 1.84 3.47 9.66
CA LYS A 118 2.60 2.24 9.95
C LYS A 118 1.71 1.02 10.20
N LEU A 119 0.61 1.21 10.95
CA LEU A 119 -0.35 0.14 11.24
C LEU A 119 -1.10 -0.33 9.99
N LEU A 120 -1.41 0.59 9.06
CA LEU A 120 -2.01 0.24 7.77
C LEU A 120 -1.02 -0.60 6.94
N MET A 121 0.24 -0.16 6.84
CA MET A 121 1.27 -0.91 6.13
C MET A 121 1.49 -2.29 6.74
N GLN A 122 1.52 -2.42 8.07
CA GLN A 122 1.65 -3.70 8.74
C GLN A 122 0.48 -4.64 8.41
N ARG A 123 -0.75 -4.12 8.43
CA ARG A 123 -1.95 -4.89 8.06
C ARG A 123 -1.87 -5.40 6.62
N LEU A 124 -1.62 -4.51 5.65
CA LEU A 124 -1.54 -4.89 4.23
C LEU A 124 -0.45 -5.93 3.96
N ARG A 125 0.72 -5.79 4.62
CA ARG A 125 1.81 -6.78 4.54
C ARG A 125 1.43 -8.12 5.16
N GLY A 126 0.71 -8.11 6.29
CA GLY A 126 0.18 -9.31 6.93
C GLY A 126 -0.82 -10.04 6.04
N GLU A 127 -1.79 -9.31 5.49
CA GLU A 127 -2.78 -9.83 4.54
C GLU A 127 -2.11 -10.42 3.29
N ASN A 128 -1.11 -9.74 2.73
CA ASN A 128 -0.36 -10.27 1.60
C ASN A 128 0.39 -11.57 1.95
N ARG A 129 1.04 -11.61 3.12
CA ARG A 129 1.72 -12.81 3.62
C ARG A 129 0.74 -13.97 3.81
N ASP A 130 -0.44 -13.70 4.34
CA ASP A 130 -1.44 -14.72 4.68
C ASP A 130 -2.16 -15.26 3.45
N ASN A 131 -2.47 -14.40 2.49
CA ASN A 131 -3.27 -14.77 1.32
C ASN A 131 -2.43 -15.35 0.17
N PHE A 132 -1.16 -14.96 0.05
CA PHE A 132 -0.33 -15.36 -1.10
C PHE A 132 0.89 -16.18 -0.68
N TRP A 133 1.70 -15.65 0.24
CA TRP A 133 2.97 -16.27 0.60
C TRP A 133 2.81 -17.56 1.38
N ARG A 134 2.02 -17.55 2.46
CA ARG A 134 1.80 -18.73 3.32
C ARG A 134 1.19 -19.90 2.55
N PRO A 135 0.15 -19.73 1.70
CA PRO A 135 -0.34 -20.81 0.86
C PRO A 135 0.70 -21.33 -0.13
N CYS A 136 1.54 -20.44 -0.70
CA CYS A 136 2.62 -20.84 -1.59
C CYS A 136 3.66 -21.71 -0.86
N ILE A 137 4.19 -21.25 0.27
CA ILE A 137 5.17 -21.98 1.07
C ILE A 137 4.60 -23.30 1.58
N LYS A 138 3.36 -23.32 2.08
CA LYS A 138 2.70 -24.57 2.52
C LYS A 138 2.61 -25.58 1.37
N ARG A 139 2.28 -25.13 0.16
CA ARG A 139 2.21 -26.01 -1.02
C ARG A 139 3.59 -26.56 -1.39
N ILE A 140 4.63 -25.73 -1.38
CA ILE A 140 6.00 -26.18 -1.65
C ILE A 140 6.47 -27.19 -0.60
N ALA A 141 6.21 -26.91 0.69
CA ALA A 141 6.55 -27.83 1.77
C ALA A 141 5.81 -29.17 1.66
N ALA A 142 4.52 -29.15 1.30
CA ALA A 142 3.74 -30.38 1.09
C ALA A 142 4.27 -31.21 -0.09
N ASN A 143 4.61 -30.56 -1.21
CA ASN A 143 5.20 -31.23 -2.37
C ASN A 143 6.56 -31.85 -2.02
N LEU A 144 7.41 -31.11 -1.29
CA LEU A 144 8.70 -31.61 -0.82
C LEU A 144 8.51 -32.87 0.05
N ALA A 145 7.59 -32.83 1.01
CA ALA A 145 7.31 -33.98 1.87
C ALA A 145 6.80 -35.20 1.08
N TYR A 146 5.97 -34.99 0.06
CA TYR A 146 5.50 -36.03 -0.84
C TYR A 146 6.65 -36.65 -1.64
N ASP A 147 7.45 -35.83 -2.33
CA ASP A 147 8.56 -36.28 -3.17
C ASP A 147 9.62 -37.03 -2.34
N LEU A 148 9.84 -36.62 -1.08
CA LEU A 148 10.72 -37.32 -0.14
C LEU A 148 10.19 -38.69 0.26
N THR A 149 8.88 -38.80 0.49
CA THR A 149 8.24 -40.09 0.84
C THR A 149 8.35 -41.06 -0.35
N GLU A 150 8.06 -40.59 -1.56
CA GLU A 150 8.20 -41.38 -2.79
C GLU A 150 9.66 -41.85 -3.01
N ALA A 151 10.64 -40.97 -2.80
CA ALA A 151 12.05 -41.32 -2.89
C ALA A 151 12.50 -42.33 -1.83
N GLU A 152 12.01 -42.21 -0.59
CA GLU A 152 12.30 -43.18 0.48
C GLU A 152 11.70 -44.55 0.20
N GLU A 153 10.45 -44.62 -0.29
CA GLU A 153 9.80 -45.86 -0.69
C GLU A 153 10.55 -46.55 -1.82
N TYR A 154 10.93 -45.79 -2.85
CA TYR A 154 11.72 -46.29 -3.97
C TYR A 154 13.06 -46.88 -3.51
N LEU A 155 13.75 -46.20 -2.58
CA LEU A 155 15.02 -46.70 -2.04
C LEU A 155 14.82 -48.00 -1.23
N ASN A 156 13.75 -48.09 -0.44
CA ASN A 156 13.43 -49.28 0.35
C ASN A 156 13.06 -50.49 -0.55
N GLN A 157 12.30 -50.28 -1.62
CA GLN A 157 11.95 -51.34 -2.57
C GLN A 157 13.19 -51.90 -3.29
N ASN A 158 14.11 -51.04 -3.72
CA ASN A 158 15.36 -51.45 -4.36
C ASN A 158 16.36 -52.12 -3.40
N LEU A 159 16.26 -51.82 -2.12
CA LEU A 159 16.99 -52.50 -1.06
C LEU A 159 16.49 -53.94 -0.85
N MET A 160 15.17 -54.14 -0.84
CA MET A 160 14.54 -55.45 -0.68
C MET A 160 14.79 -56.35 -1.91
N SER A 161 14.70 -55.81 -3.12
CA SER A 161 14.91 -56.59 -4.35
C SER A 161 16.36 -57.05 -4.53
N ASN A 162 17.35 -56.22 -4.15
CA ASN A 162 18.77 -56.59 -4.23
C ASN A 162 19.19 -57.69 -3.24
N HIS A 163 18.45 -57.91 -2.15
CA HIS A 163 18.70 -59.03 -1.25
C HIS A 163 18.37 -60.38 -1.91
N ASN A 164 17.46 -60.41 -2.88
CA ASN A 164 17.17 -61.58 -3.70
C ASN A 164 17.98 -61.55 -5.02
N GLY A 165 19.29 -61.69 -4.89
CA GLY A 165 20.22 -62.12 -5.94
C GLY A 165 20.06 -61.48 -7.32
N ASN A 166 20.66 -60.30 -7.55
CA ASN A 166 21.30 -59.93 -8.83
C ASN A 166 21.95 -58.54 -8.74
N LYS A 167 23.25 -58.49 -8.42
CA LYS A 167 24.06 -57.25 -8.29
C LYS A 167 24.22 -56.42 -9.58
N SER A 168 23.67 -56.82 -10.72
CA SER A 168 23.93 -56.17 -12.01
C SER A 168 23.01 -54.99 -12.36
N ASN A 169 21.84 -54.84 -11.71
CA ASN A 169 20.85 -53.84 -12.13
C ASN A 169 21.08 -52.41 -11.59
N PHE A 170 21.91 -52.23 -10.55
CA PHE A 170 22.10 -50.90 -9.93
C PHE A 170 22.88 -49.92 -10.84
N ARG A 171 23.64 -50.43 -11.82
CA ARG A 171 24.53 -49.61 -12.65
C ARG A 171 23.80 -48.75 -13.69
N LYS A 172 22.61 -49.15 -14.15
CA LYS A 172 21.86 -48.38 -15.17
C LYS A 172 21.17 -47.14 -14.61
N LEU A 173 20.78 -47.15 -13.35
CA LEU A 173 19.85 -46.16 -12.81
C LEU A 173 20.49 -44.80 -12.50
N VAL A 174 21.76 -44.78 -12.08
CA VAL A 174 22.50 -43.53 -11.81
C VAL A 174 22.78 -42.76 -13.10
N GLU A 175 22.86 -43.46 -14.25
CA GLU A 175 23.11 -42.82 -15.55
C GLU A 175 21.81 -42.34 -16.23
N SER A 176 20.65 -42.96 -15.98
CA SER A 176 19.37 -42.55 -16.58
C SER A 176 18.57 -41.49 -15.79
N GLY A 177 18.90 -41.27 -14.52
CA GLY A 177 18.22 -40.28 -13.66
C GLY A 177 18.33 -38.82 -14.12
N SER A 178 19.23 -38.52 -15.06
CA SER A 178 19.42 -37.17 -15.59
C SER A 178 18.48 -36.79 -16.75
N THR A 179 17.61 -37.69 -17.24
CA THR A 179 16.86 -37.44 -18.49
C THR A 179 15.34 -37.64 -18.46
N GLU A 180 14.71 -38.15 -17.39
CA GLU A 180 13.26 -38.47 -17.42
C GLU A 180 12.33 -37.63 -16.53
N LEU A 181 12.75 -36.45 -16.08
CA LEU A 181 11.88 -35.51 -15.34
C LEU A 181 11.09 -34.53 -16.24
N SER A 182 10.77 -34.92 -17.47
CA SER A 182 10.12 -34.05 -18.47
C SER A 182 8.58 -34.05 -18.45
N ASN A 183 7.90 -34.86 -17.65
CA ASN A 183 6.44 -35.00 -17.74
C ASN A 183 5.74 -34.72 -16.40
N LYS A 184 5.58 -33.44 -16.04
CA LYS A 184 4.54 -32.96 -15.10
C LYS A 184 3.87 -31.71 -15.70
N PRO A 185 2.56 -31.51 -15.44
CA PRO A 185 1.65 -30.87 -16.39
C PRO A 185 1.75 -29.34 -16.39
N ASN A 186 1.54 -28.77 -17.57
CA ASN A 186 1.40 -27.35 -17.93
C ASN A 186 1.19 -26.42 -16.72
N LEU A 187 2.28 -25.77 -16.30
CA LEU A 187 2.19 -24.56 -15.48
C LEU A 187 1.34 -23.54 -16.26
N ILE A 188 0.18 -23.21 -15.69
CA ILE A 188 -0.60 -22.06 -16.11
C ILE A 188 0.28 -20.83 -15.88
N ASN A 189 0.66 -20.18 -16.99
CA ASN A 189 1.36 -18.90 -17.05
C ASN A 189 0.75 -17.90 -16.06
N GLN A 190 1.39 -17.73 -14.91
CA GLN A 190 1.27 -16.51 -14.13
C GLN A 190 2.56 -15.74 -14.36
N ASN A 191 2.46 -14.71 -15.20
CA ASN A 191 3.52 -13.76 -15.52
C ASN A 191 4.00 -13.07 -14.23
N LEU A 192 4.92 -13.70 -13.49
CA LEU A 192 5.77 -13.01 -12.54
C LEU A 192 7.03 -12.58 -13.29
N GLY A 193 7.04 -11.33 -13.75
CA GLY A 193 8.24 -10.70 -14.29
C GLY A 193 9.28 -10.53 -13.19
N THR A 194 10.14 -11.53 -13.02
CA THR A 194 11.30 -11.45 -12.13
C THR A 194 12.45 -10.80 -12.88
N VAL A 195 12.72 -9.54 -12.54
CA VAL A 195 13.92 -8.80 -12.98
C VAL A 195 15.13 -9.37 -12.24
N SER A 196 16.06 -9.96 -12.99
CA SER A 196 17.30 -10.53 -12.49
C SER A 196 18.20 -9.46 -11.86
N PRO A 197 18.70 -9.64 -10.62
CA PRO A 197 19.68 -8.75 -10.02
C PRO A 197 21.04 -8.97 -10.67
N GLN A 198 21.55 -7.95 -11.36
CA GLN A 198 22.93 -7.91 -11.82
C GLN A 198 23.86 -7.68 -10.61
N THR A 199 24.48 -8.73 -10.08
CA THR A 199 25.59 -8.60 -9.13
C THR A 199 26.90 -8.86 -9.83
N ASN A 200 27.58 -7.76 -10.19
CA ASN A 200 28.98 -7.73 -10.58
C ASN A 200 29.86 -8.04 -9.36
N SER A 201 30.65 -9.11 -9.40
CA SER A 201 31.87 -9.21 -8.59
C SER A 201 32.90 -10.11 -9.26
N SER A 202 33.68 -9.49 -10.12
CA SER A 202 34.90 -10.03 -10.71
C SER A 202 35.97 -10.12 -9.63
N VAL A 203 36.25 -11.32 -9.11
CA VAL A 203 37.48 -11.57 -8.34
C VAL A 203 38.29 -12.64 -9.05
N ASN A 204 39.14 -12.16 -9.94
CA ASN A 204 40.28 -12.90 -10.47
C ASN A 204 41.25 -13.21 -9.32
N LYS A 205 41.48 -14.49 -9.02
CA LYS A 205 42.76 -14.95 -8.49
C LYS A 205 43.20 -16.18 -9.26
N HIS A 206 44.13 -15.91 -10.18
CA HIS A 206 45.02 -16.89 -10.77
C HIS A 206 45.84 -17.57 -9.67
N SER A 207 45.73 -18.89 -9.58
CA SER A 207 46.79 -19.73 -9.04
C SER A 207 46.86 -20.97 -9.92
N GLU A 208 47.84 -20.94 -10.81
CA GLU A 208 48.33 -22.07 -11.59
C GLU A 208 48.81 -23.18 -10.63
N GLN A 209 48.47 -24.44 -10.91
CA GLN A 209 49.42 -25.57 -10.79
C GLN A 209 48.85 -26.88 -11.37
N LYS A 210 49.41 -27.22 -12.54
CA LYS A 210 49.87 -28.53 -13.04
C LYS A 210 49.20 -29.83 -12.54
N SER A 211 48.52 -30.45 -13.51
CA SER A 211 48.60 -31.87 -13.91
C SER A 211 48.57 -32.93 -12.79
N SER A 212 47.38 -33.31 -12.38
CA SER A 212 47.10 -34.61 -11.77
C SER A 212 46.76 -35.63 -12.86
N SER A 213 47.72 -36.49 -13.15
CA SER A 213 47.53 -37.75 -13.86
C SER A 213 46.67 -38.71 -13.04
N GLU A 214 45.87 -39.51 -13.74
CA GLU A 214 45.19 -40.72 -13.27
C GLU A 214 44.09 -40.53 -12.22
N PHE A 215 42.94 -40.01 -12.68
CA PHE A 215 41.66 -40.23 -12.02
C PHE A 215 41.28 -41.71 -12.14
N LYS A 216 41.86 -42.56 -11.29
CA LYS A 216 41.36 -43.92 -11.06
C LYS A 216 39.92 -43.78 -10.55
N GLN A 217 39.00 -44.16 -11.41
CA GLN A 217 37.57 -44.27 -11.12
C GLN A 217 37.37 -45.32 -10.01
N ASP A 218 37.50 -44.90 -8.75
CA ASP A 218 36.89 -45.61 -7.63
C ASP A 218 35.38 -45.35 -7.69
N LYS A 219 34.72 -45.99 -8.67
CA LYS A 219 33.26 -46.14 -8.75
C LYS A 219 32.82 -47.11 -7.65
N SER A 220 33.04 -46.73 -6.39
CA SER A 220 32.41 -47.38 -5.26
C SER A 220 30.91 -47.12 -5.38
N SER A 221 30.17 -48.15 -5.78
CA SER A 221 28.71 -48.15 -5.80
C SER A 221 28.23 -47.68 -4.42
N LEU A 222 27.60 -46.50 -4.38
CA LEU A 222 27.14 -45.89 -3.14
C LEU A 222 26.28 -46.90 -2.39
N SER A 223 26.66 -47.26 -1.17
CA SER A 223 25.87 -48.22 -0.40
C SER A 223 24.45 -47.64 -0.21
N PRO A 224 23.39 -48.45 -0.30
CA PRO A 224 22.03 -47.94 -0.11
C PRO A 224 21.81 -47.21 1.22
N SER A 225 22.56 -47.58 2.27
CA SER A 225 22.60 -46.86 3.54
C SER A 225 23.09 -45.41 3.38
N THR A 226 24.12 -45.19 2.57
CA THR A 226 24.68 -43.86 2.29
C THR A 226 23.71 -43.02 1.47
N ALA A 227 23.03 -43.61 0.48
CA ALA A 227 22.00 -42.93 -0.31
C ALA A 227 20.83 -42.43 0.58
N LYS A 228 20.39 -43.26 1.54
CA LYS A 228 19.33 -42.87 2.49
C LYS A 228 19.74 -41.70 3.37
N VAL A 229 20.98 -41.71 3.86
CA VAL A 229 21.54 -40.61 4.67
C VAL A 229 21.63 -39.32 3.84
N GLN A 230 22.10 -39.41 2.59
CA GLN A 230 22.18 -38.25 1.70
C GLN A 230 20.81 -37.65 1.39
N LEU A 231 19.81 -38.50 1.09
CA LEU A 231 18.42 -38.05 0.86
C LEU A 231 17.87 -37.31 2.09
N LYS A 232 18.06 -37.85 3.29
CA LYS A 232 17.62 -37.19 4.54
C LYS A 232 18.35 -35.88 4.81
N ASN A 233 19.64 -35.80 4.51
CA ASN A 233 20.38 -34.55 4.67
C ASN A 233 19.93 -33.48 3.66
N ALA A 234 19.68 -33.87 2.41
CA ALA A 234 19.15 -32.98 1.38
C ALA A 234 17.74 -32.49 1.76
N ALA A 235 16.87 -33.39 2.23
CA ALA A 235 15.55 -33.06 2.77
C ALA A 235 15.63 -31.98 3.85
N ARG A 236 16.45 -32.22 4.87
CA ARG A 236 16.65 -31.29 5.98
C ARG A 236 17.17 -29.92 5.50
N CYS A 237 18.11 -29.91 4.57
CA CYS A 237 18.64 -28.67 4.01
C CYS A 237 17.55 -27.86 3.26
N LEU A 238 16.67 -28.55 2.53
CA LEU A 238 15.54 -27.92 1.85
C LEU A 238 14.49 -27.39 2.85
N GLU A 239 14.18 -28.14 3.91
CA GLU A 239 13.29 -27.68 4.99
C GLU A 239 13.83 -26.43 5.69
N GLU A 240 15.11 -26.44 6.07
CA GLU A 240 15.79 -25.28 6.67
C GLU A 240 15.76 -24.07 5.72
N SER A 241 15.95 -24.30 4.42
CA SER A 241 15.86 -23.24 3.40
C SER A 241 14.44 -22.66 3.29
N LEU A 242 13.39 -23.48 3.35
CA LEU A 242 12.00 -23.02 3.34
C LEU A 242 11.65 -22.21 4.59
N ILE A 243 12.17 -22.60 5.76
CA ILE A 243 12.00 -21.84 7.00
C ILE A 243 12.68 -20.47 6.88
N LEU A 244 13.90 -20.42 6.37
CA LEU A 244 14.62 -19.16 6.16
C LEU A 244 13.89 -18.27 5.15
N LEU A 245 13.40 -18.83 4.06
CA LEU A 245 12.60 -18.08 3.08
C LEU A 245 11.33 -17.50 3.73
N ASP A 246 10.61 -18.25 4.56
CA ASP A 246 9.43 -17.72 5.25
C ASP A 246 9.76 -16.66 6.29
N GLN A 247 10.85 -16.84 7.03
CA GLN A 247 11.31 -15.86 8.04
C GLN A 247 11.75 -14.54 7.41
N HIS A 248 12.42 -14.60 6.27
CA HIS A 248 12.94 -13.43 5.56
C HIS A 248 12.00 -12.90 4.46
N TYR A 249 10.79 -13.45 4.36
CA TYR A 249 9.81 -12.98 3.40
C TYR A 249 9.45 -11.52 3.68
N SER A 250 9.75 -10.65 2.71
CA SER A 250 9.25 -9.29 2.65
C SER A 250 8.37 -9.16 1.41
N PRO A 251 7.09 -8.77 1.56
CA PRO A 251 6.25 -8.49 0.41
C PRO A 251 6.82 -7.33 -0.40
N LEU A 252 6.54 -7.33 -1.71
CA LEU A 252 6.89 -6.24 -2.60
C LEU A 252 6.26 -4.94 -2.13
N GLU A 253 6.99 -3.85 -2.28
CA GLU A 253 6.53 -2.53 -1.88
C GLU A 253 5.54 -1.97 -2.90
N ILE A 254 4.45 -1.37 -2.39
CA ILE A 254 3.51 -0.62 -3.20
C ILE A 254 4.17 0.69 -3.60
N ILE A 255 4.34 0.91 -4.89
CA ILE A 255 4.93 2.12 -5.48
C ILE A 255 3.97 2.67 -6.52
N TYR A 256 3.59 3.94 -6.36
CA TYR A 256 2.72 4.63 -7.30
C TYR A 256 3.54 5.43 -8.31
N ASP A 257 3.24 5.26 -9.60
CA ASP A 257 3.63 6.25 -10.59
C ASP A 257 2.70 7.45 -10.48
N CYS A 258 3.25 8.64 -10.44
CA CYS A 258 2.49 9.89 -10.36
C CYS A 258 2.66 10.65 -11.68
N PHE A 259 1.58 11.24 -12.15
CA PHE A 259 1.54 12.04 -13.38
C PHE A 259 1.11 13.47 -13.04
N VAL A 260 1.79 14.47 -13.61
CA VAL A 260 1.39 15.89 -13.51
C VAL A 260 1.53 16.56 -14.87
N PHE A 261 0.52 17.30 -15.27
CA PHE A 261 0.53 18.11 -16.49
C PHE A 261 -0.41 19.31 -16.34
N HIS A 262 -0.33 20.24 -17.28
CA HIS A 262 -1.26 21.36 -17.35
C HIS A 262 -2.39 21.02 -18.33
N ASP A 263 -3.65 21.09 -17.92
CA ASP A 263 -4.81 20.72 -18.77
C ASP A 263 -5.23 21.84 -19.74
N GLY A 264 -4.62 23.01 -19.61
CA GLY A 264 -4.92 24.22 -20.39
C GLY A 264 -5.46 25.35 -19.52
N ASN A 265 -6.08 25.01 -18.40
CA ASN A 265 -6.51 25.96 -17.39
C ASN A 265 -5.63 25.89 -16.15
N GLU A 266 -5.32 24.67 -15.70
CA GLU A 266 -4.67 24.44 -14.41
C GLU A 266 -3.73 23.24 -14.44
N TRP A 267 -2.92 23.11 -13.38
CA TRP A 267 -2.17 21.89 -13.14
C TRP A 267 -3.08 20.81 -12.57
N VAL A 268 -2.96 19.60 -13.13
CA VAL A 268 -3.67 18.41 -12.68
C VAL A 268 -2.69 17.29 -12.40
N ALA A 269 -3.05 16.43 -11.45
CA ALA A 269 -2.27 15.28 -11.03
C ALA A 269 -3.11 14.01 -11.03
N CYS A 270 -2.48 12.89 -11.39
CA CYS A 270 -3.04 11.55 -11.22
C CYS A 270 -2.02 10.66 -10.51
N ILE A 271 -2.44 9.96 -9.47
CA ILE A 271 -1.64 8.95 -8.78
C ILE A 271 -2.13 7.61 -9.32
N ASP A 272 -1.27 6.86 -9.99
CA ASP A 272 -1.66 5.60 -10.62
C ASP A 272 -1.77 4.46 -9.61
N THR A 273 -2.98 4.29 -9.08
CA THR A 273 -3.34 3.21 -8.17
C THR A 273 -3.83 1.95 -8.89
N SER A 274 -3.91 1.95 -10.23
CA SER A 274 -4.45 0.85 -11.02
C SER A 274 -3.74 -0.51 -10.82
N PRO A 275 -2.41 -0.60 -10.60
CA PRO A 275 -1.76 -1.90 -10.38
C PRO A 275 -2.23 -2.62 -9.11
N TYR A 276 -2.81 -1.87 -8.18
CA TYR A 276 -3.18 -2.35 -6.84
C TYR A 276 -4.70 -2.39 -6.63
N ASN A 277 -5.48 -1.98 -7.64
CA ASN A 277 -6.94 -1.99 -7.61
C ASN A 277 -7.49 -2.86 -8.75
N PRO A 278 -8.12 -4.01 -8.45
CA PRO A 278 -8.65 -4.90 -9.46
C PRO A 278 -9.65 -4.21 -10.40
N ASN A 279 -9.53 -4.47 -11.70
CA ASN A 279 -10.40 -3.93 -12.76
C ASN A 279 -10.33 -2.42 -12.97
N THR A 280 -9.37 -1.73 -12.36
CA THR A 280 -9.14 -0.29 -12.58
C THR A 280 -8.08 -0.09 -13.65
N LYS A 281 -8.31 0.82 -14.60
CA LYS A 281 -7.30 1.29 -15.56
C LYS A 281 -6.90 2.73 -15.24
N LEU A 282 -5.78 3.17 -15.81
CA LEU A 282 -5.32 4.57 -15.69
C LEU A 282 -6.38 5.58 -16.17
N SER A 283 -7.20 5.21 -17.17
CA SER A 283 -8.31 6.03 -17.68
C SER A 283 -9.45 6.25 -16.69
N ASP A 284 -9.56 5.40 -15.68
CA ASP A 284 -10.65 5.42 -14.72
C ASP A 284 -10.27 6.22 -13.46
N LEU A 285 -8.99 6.61 -13.35
CA LEU A 285 -8.46 7.34 -12.21
C LEU A 285 -8.70 8.85 -12.34
N PRO A 286 -9.00 9.54 -11.23
CA PRO A 286 -9.33 10.96 -11.27
C PRO A 286 -8.10 11.83 -11.49
N LEU A 287 -8.28 12.88 -12.30
CA LEU A 287 -7.37 14.03 -12.36
C LEU A 287 -7.73 15.00 -11.23
N LEU A 288 -6.87 15.07 -10.21
CA LEU A 288 -7.03 16.00 -9.09
C LEU A 288 -6.28 17.30 -9.36
N ARG A 289 -6.90 18.41 -8.97
CA ARG A 289 -6.27 19.74 -8.92
C ARG A 289 -5.71 19.99 -7.52
N ASP A 290 -5.04 21.12 -7.35
CA ASP A 290 -4.79 21.63 -6.01
C ASP A 290 -6.09 21.61 -5.20
N TYR A 291 -6.05 21.11 -3.96
CA TYR A 291 -7.25 20.91 -3.15
C TYR A 291 -8.09 22.19 -2.98
N THR A 292 -7.45 23.36 -2.96
CA THR A 292 -8.16 24.65 -2.90
C THR A 292 -9.08 24.88 -4.10
N VAL A 293 -8.84 24.17 -5.21
CA VAL A 293 -9.69 24.13 -6.39
C VAL A 293 -10.67 22.95 -6.29
N ASN A 294 -11.94 23.27 -6.09
CA ASN A 294 -13.05 22.31 -6.01
C ASN A 294 -12.99 21.27 -4.87
N HIS A 295 -11.97 21.30 -3.99
CA HIS A 295 -11.88 20.45 -2.79
C HIS A 295 -11.99 18.95 -3.07
N GLN A 296 -11.37 18.51 -4.18
CA GLN A 296 -11.40 17.14 -4.67
C GLN A 296 -10.45 16.23 -3.88
N TYR A 297 -10.85 14.98 -3.69
CA TYR A 297 -10.05 13.92 -3.09
C TYR A 297 -10.26 12.61 -3.86
N ALA A 298 -9.38 11.64 -3.64
CA ALA A 298 -9.48 10.30 -4.20
C ALA A 298 -9.06 9.24 -3.18
N SER A 299 -9.27 7.96 -3.48
CA SER A 299 -8.88 6.83 -2.64
C SER A 299 -7.66 6.11 -3.20
N PHE A 300 -6.78 5.61 -2.32
CA PHE A 300 -5.73 4.68 -2.75
C PHE A 300 -6.27 3.30 -3.11
N GLY A 301 -7.49 2.99 -2.69
CA GLY A 301 -8.15 1.71 -2.94
C GLY A 301 -9.01 1.30 -1.74
N GLU A 302 -10.04 0.51 -2.00
CA GLU A 302 -11.00 0.09 -0.99
C GLU A 302 -10.33 -0.64 0.20
N GLN A 303 -9.34 -1.48 -0.07
CA GLN A 303 -8.63 -2.20 1.00
C GLN A 303 -7.80 -1.28 1.90
N THR A 304 -7.44 -0.09 1.42
CA THR A 304 -6.66 0.88 2.21
C THR A 304 -7.53 1.68 3.17
N GLN A 305 -8.79 1.94 2.77
CA GLN A 305 -9.68 2.92 3.43
C GLN A 305 -8.96 4.26 3.70
N LEU A 306 -8.05 4.63 2.79
CA LEU A 306 -7.22 5.83 2.90
C LEU A 306 -7.47 6.73 1.69
N TYR A 307 -7.70 8.00 1.99
CA TYR A 307 -8.02 9.01 1.00
C TYR A 307 -6.94 10.07 0.95
N TYR A 308 -6.73 10.65 -0.23
CA TYR A 308 -5.73 11.68 -0.43
C TYR A 308 -6.28 12.85 -1.24
N THR A 309 -5.65 13.99 -1.03
CA THR A 309 -5.75 15.18 -1.86
C THR A 309 -4.37 15.50 -2.42
N VAL A 310 -4.27 16.53 -3.26
CA VAL A 310 -2.99 16.95 -3.82
C VAL A 310 -2.80 18.45 -3.72
N LYS A 311 -1.53 18.85 -3.64
CA LYS A 311 -1.05 20.21 -3.87
C LYS A 311 -0.03 20.16 -4.99
N ILE A 312 -0.03 21.16 -5.86
CA ILE A 312 0.90 21.22 -7.00
C ILE A 312 1.68 22.52 -6.95
N PHE A 313 2.97 22.41 -6.66
CA PHE A 313 3.87 23.55 -6.49
C PHE A 313 4.87 23.66 -7.65
N ASP A 314 5.56 24.80 -7.70
CA ASP A 314 6.68 25.06 -8.60
C ASP A 314 6.36 24.83 -10.09
N ASN A 315 5.18 25.27 -10.54
CA ASN A 315 4.69 25.05 -11.90
C ASN A 315 4.73 23.56 -12.29
N GLY A 316 4.14 22.71 -11.43
CA GLY A 316 4.04 21.26 -11.62
C GLY A 316 5.33 20.48 -11.35
N LYS A 317 6.39 21.09 -10.79
CA LYS A 317 7.67 20.39 -10.55
C LYS A 317 7.65 19.59 -9.25
N LEU A 318 6.77 19.97 -8.34
CA LEU A 318 6.56 19.31 -7.07
C LEU A 318 5.08 18.98 -6.94
N LEU A 319 4.76 17.68 -6.92
CA LEU A 319 3.48 17.19 -6.47
C LEU A 319 3.59 16.88 -4.98
N GLN A 320 2.61 17.27 -4.19
CA GLN A 320 2.50 16.84 -2.81
C GLN A 320 1.19 16.08 -2.64
N ILE A 321 1.29 14.81 -2.26
CA ILE A 321 0.15 13.95 -1.92
C ILE A 321 -0.14 14.14 -0.44
N VAL A 322 -1.35 14.58 -0.10
CA VAL A 322 -1.74 14.87 1.28
C VAL A 322 -2.74 13.81 1.74
N THR A 323 -2.37 13.06 2.77
CA THR A 323 -3.20 12.02 3.40
C THR A 323 -2.98 12.04 4.91
N ASN A 324 -3.94 11.59 5.71
CA ASN A 324 -3.75 11.48 7.16
C ASN A 324 -2.88 10.26 7.53
N ASN A 325 -2.13 10.38 8.62
CA ASN A 325 -1.23 9.35 9.18
C ASN A 325 -1.84 8.64 10.40
N SER A 326 -2.94 9.18 10.93
CA SER A 326 -3.70 8.64 12.05
C SER A 326 -5.11 9.23 12.03
N SER A 327 -6.01 8.70 12.86
CA SER A 327 -7.34 9.26 13.11
C SER A 327 -7.32 10.50 14.02
N HIS A 328 -6.20 10.78 14.69
CA HIS A 328 -6.10 11.83 15.70
C HIS A 328 -6.43 13.23 15.15
N GLY A 329 -5.82 13.64 14.04
CA GLY A 329 -6.11 14.94 13.42
C GLY A 329 -7.57 15.11 12.99
N THR A 330 -8.19 14.07 12.44
CA THR A 330 -9.64 14.06 12.14
C THR A 330 -10.48 14.22 13.41
N HIS A 331 -10.09 13.55 14.50
CA HIS A 331 -10.78 13.66 15.78
C HIS A 331 -10.67 15.08 16.38
N VAL A 332 -9.48 15.69 16.37
CA VAL A 332 -9.25 17.07 16.83
C VAL A 332 -10.10 18.05 16.02
N ALA A 333 -10.09 17.92 14.69
CA ALA A 333 -10.91 18.74 13.81
C ALA A 333 -12.41 18.58 14.09
N ALA A 334 -12.86 17.35 14.36
CA ALA A 334 -14.25 17.08 14.67
C ALA A 334 -14.68 17.71 16.00
N ILE A 335 -13.86 17.61 17.06
CA ILE A 335 -14.11 18.29 18.34
C ILE A 335 -14.21 19.80 18.11
N ALA A 336 -13.30 20.37 17.31
CA ALA A 336 -13.25 21.81 17.08
C ALA A 336 -14.48 22.32 16.34
N SER A 337 -14.86 21.71 15.21
CA SER A 337 -15.84 22.33 14.31
C SER A 337 -16.66 21.37 13.45
N ALA A 338 -16.81 20.09 13.83
CA ALA A 338 -17.74 19.21 13.13
C ALA A 338 -19.14 19.83 13.03
N TYR A 339 -19.83 19.57 11.93
CA TYR A 339 -21.22 19.93 11.75
C TYR A 339 -21.96 18.78 11.09
N PHE A 340 -23.06 18.35 11.69
CA PHE A 340 -23.92 17.29 11.18
C PHE A 340 -25.29 17.88 10.82
N PRO A 341 -25.56 18.13 9.53
CA PRO A 341 -26.86 18.64 9.10
C PRO A 341 -28.00 17.71 9.55
N ASN A 342 -29.09 18.30 10.03
CA ASN A 342 -30.31 17.55 10.34
C ASN A 342 -30.94 17.08 9.02
N HIS A 343 -30.70 15.82 8.63
CA HIS A 343 -31.56 15.17 7.64
C HIS A 343 -32.92 14.91 8.28
N HIS A 344 -33.81 15.90 8.23
CA HIS A 344 -35.25 15.64 8.26
C HIS A 344 -35.57 14.86 6.97
N SER A 345 -35.42 13.54 7.02
CA SER A 345 -36.12 12.70 6.05
C SER A 345 -37.61 12.85 6.36
N GLU A 346 -38.37 13.43 5.45
CA GLU A 346 -39.82 13.69 5.56
C GLU A 346 -40.69 12.42 5.63
N THR A 347 -40.16 11.28 6.08
CA THR A 347 -40.90 10.00 6.13
C THR A 347 -40.95 9.33 7.50
N SER A 348 -40.40 9.91 8.55
CA SER A 348 -40.62 9.39 9.92
C SER A 348 -41.81 10.08 10.58
N SER A 349 -42.98 9.44 10.46
CA SER A 349 -44.20 9.81 11.20
C SER A 349 -43.95 9.80 12.72
N PRO A 350 -44.48 10.77 13.48
CA PRO A 350 -44.18 10.95 14.90
C PRO A 350 -44.97 9.95 15.75
N SER A 351 -44.45 8.73 15.90
CA SER A 351 -44.95 7.78 16.90
C SER A 351 -44.18 7.93 18.21
N SER A 352 -44.87 8.42 19.23
CA SER A 352 -44.59 8.24 20.66
C SER A 352 -43.38 8.98 21.26
N GLY A 353 -43.66 9.98 22.10
CA GLY A 353 -42.81 10.32 23.24
C GLY A 353 -41.65 11.26 22.98
N THR A 354 -41.96 12.46 22.49
CA THR A 354 -41.27 13.76 22.65
C THR A 354 -39.88 13.76 23.32
N VAL A 355 -38.88 13.23 22.62
CA VAL A 355 -37.53 13.80 22.61
C VAL A 355 -37.23 14.01 21.13
N THR A 356 -37.28 15.26 20.70
CA THR A 356 -37.20 15.61 19.29
C THR A 356 -35.87 15.11 18.74
N ASN A 357 -35.89 14.24 17.73
CA ASN A 357 -34.67 13.77 17.05
C ASN A 357 -33.78 14.93 16.55
N SER A 358 -34.33 16.16 16.47
CA SER A 358 -33.61 17.39 16.16
C SER A 358 -32.59 17.82 17.23
N THR A 359 -32.84 17.62 18.54
CA THR A 359 -31.83 17.92 19.58
C THR A 359 -30.76 16.84 19.66
N MET A 360 -31.11 15.59 19.34
CA MET A 360 -30.18 14.44 19.36
C MET A 360 -29.00 14.57 18.39
N LEU A 361 -29.16 15.34 17.30
CA LEU A 361 -28.14 15.50 16.26
C LEU A 361 -27.22 16.71 16.49
N CYS A 362 -27.75 17.84 16.95
CA CYS A 362 -26.93 19.00 17.37
C CYS A 362 -25.92 18.63 18.49
N ASP A 363 -26.24 17.61 19.28
CA ASP A 363 -25.32 17.05 20.27
C ASP A 363 -24.01 16.52 19.64
N ARG A 364 -23.99 16.16 18.34
CA ARG A 364 -22.82 15.63 17.63
C ARG A 364 -21.89 16.68 17.03
N ASP A 365 -22.33 17.94 16.94
CA ASP A 365 -21.52 19.01 16.36
C ASP A 365 -20.21 19.22 17.14
N GLY A 366 -19.23 19.92 16.57
CA GLY A 366 -18.06 20.40 17.29
C GLY A 366 -18.41 21.57 18.22
N VAL A 367 -17.40 22.15 18.85
CA VAL A 367 -17.54 23.35 19.69
C VAL A 367 -17.92 24.58 18.87
N ALA A 368 -17.39 24.72 17.67
CA ALA A 368 -17.64 25.83 16.76
C ALA A 368 -18.06 25.32 15.35
N PRO A 369 -19.30 24.82 15.18
CA PRO A 369 -19.74 24.20 13.93
C PRO A 369 -19.75 25.17 12.74
N GLY A 370 -19.71 26.48 12.94
CA GLY A 370 -19.54 27.49 11.89
C GLY A 370 -18.13 27.62 11.35
N ALA A 371 -17.10 27.24 12.12
CA ALA A 371 -15.71 27.47 11.74
C ALA A 371 -15.26 26.59 10.56
N GLN A 372 -14.42 27.16 9.69
CA GLN A 372 -13.72 26.42 8.62
C GLN A 372 -12.35 25.94 9.10
N ILE A 373 -11.78 24.94 8.44
CA ILE A 373 -10.52 24.28 8.81
C ILE A 373 -9.49 24.36 7.69
N VAL A 374 -8.24 24.62 8.07
CA VAL A 374 -7.04 24.31 7.28
C VAL A 374 -6.35 23.11 7.92
N SER A 375 -6.21 22.00 7.19
CA SER A 375 -5.50 20.81 7.68
C SER A 375 -4.01 20.95 7.40
N ILE A 376 -3.19 20.95 8.45
CA ILE A 376 -1.73 20.97 8.33
C ILE A 376 -1.18 19.70 8.97
N LYS A 377 -0.85 18.72 8.14
CA LYS A 377 -0.23 17.48 8.61
C LYS A 377 1.22 17.77 9.00
N ILE A 378 1.51 17.72 10.29
CA ILE A 378 2.85 17.85 10.85
C ILE A 378 3.49 16.49 11.15
N SER A 379 2.70 15.42 11.22
CA SER A 379 3.24 14.07 11.40
C SER A 379 3.93 13.54 10.15
N ASP A 380 5.06 12.84 10.31
CA ASP A 380 5.77 12.20 9.20
C ASP A 380 5.57 10.67 9.20
N SER A 381 4.81 10.15 8.24
CA SER A 381 4.47 8.73 8.09
C SER A 381 5.70 7.80 8.07
N ARG A 382 6.86 8.30 7.60
CA ARG A 382 8.13 7.56 7.62
C ARG A 382 8.59 7.26 9.04
N LEU A 383 8.36 8.20 9.97
CA LEU A 383 8.80 8.14 11.36
C LEU A 383 7.68 7.67 12.30
N GLY A 384 6.41 7.85 11.93
CA GLY A 384 5.24 7.49 12.75
C GLY A 384 4.31 8.71 12.92
N PRO A 385 3.38 8.69 13.89
CA PRO A 385 2.43 9.79 14.08
C PRO A 385 3.04 11.07 14.67
N MET A 386 4.32 11.04 15.03
CA MET A 386 5.01 12.18 15.66
C MET A 386 5.33 13.28 14.64
N GLU A 387 5.25 14.52 15.10
CA GLU A 387 5.72 15.71 14.42
C GLU A 387 7.25 15.80 14.39
N THR A 388 7.77 16.68 13.53
CA THR A 388 9.20 16.92 13.38
C THR A 388 9.46 18.43 13.44
N GLY A 389 10.67 18.84 13.84
CA GLY A 389 11.02 20.26 13.82
C GLY A 389 10.87 20.90 12.44
N ILE A 390 11.20 20.16 11.38
CA ILE A 390 11.05 20.63 9.99
C ILE A 390 9.58 20.77 9.57
N SER A 391 8.71 19.86 10.01
CA SER A 391 7.29 19.93 9.68
C SER A 391 6.61 21.12 10.37
N LEU A 392 7.00 21.42 11.61
CA LEU A 392 6.52 22.60 12.32
C LEU A 392 6.97 23.90 11.62
N LEU A 393 8.23 23.99 11.16
CA LEU A 393 8.69 25.16 10.40
C LEU A 393 7.95 25.34 9.08
N ARG A 394 7.70 24.25 8.34
CA ARG A 394 6.89 24.28 7.11
C ARG A 394 5.44 24.67 7.39
N ALA A 395 4.89 24.23 8.53
CA ALA A 395 3.54 24.58 8.97
C ALA A 395 3.41 26.06 9.34
N VAL A 396 4.40 26.66 10.01
CA VAL A 396 4.43 28.10 10.33
C VAL A 396 4.54 28.95 9.06
N SER A 397 5.33 28.50 8.09
CA SER A 397 5.56 29.23 6.84
C SER A 397 4.37 29.21 5.88
N TYR A 398 3.46 28.26 6.07
CA TYR A 398 2.23 28.13 5.29
C TYR A 398 1.13 28.98 5.89
#